data_AF-A0A0N8HC45-F1
#
_entry.id   AF-A0A0N8HC45-F1
#
_cell.length_a   1.000
_cell.length_b   1.000
_cell.length_c   1.000
_cell.angle_alpha   90.00
_cell.angle_beta   90.00
_cell.angle_gamma   90.00
#
_symmetry.space_group_name_H-M   'P 1'
#
loop_
_entity.id
_entity.type
_entity.pdbx_description
1 polymer ?
#
loop_
_entity_poly.entity_id
_entity_poly.type
_entity_poly.pdbx_seq_one_letter_code
_entity_poly.pdbx_strand_id
1 'polypeptide(L)'
;MERGEVWWVDFDERRPVVLLSGEEPGGFRAIQVVAPANIEISGVAVEVAVGAPEGLPLGGVLRVALPRPGLVPCTWLVTLTRADLIEKAGSLSPAKLGELDEAFRLSGLEQVDAAGADG
;
A
#
# COMPACT_ATOMS: atom_id res chain seq x y z
N MET A 1 -12.67 -2.44 8.92
CA MET A 1 -11.41 -2.04 8.29
C MET A 1 -11.16 -3.03 7.18
N GLU A 2 -11.09 -2.53 5.96
CA GLU A 2 -11.15 -3.34 4.74
C GLU A 2 -10.03 -2.97 3.78
N ARG A 3 -9.68 -3.93 2.92
CA ARG A 3 -8.72 -3.73 1.83
C ARG A 3 -9.15 -2.54 0.96
N GLY A 4 -8.19 -1.69 0.62
CA GLY A 4 -8.39 -0.51 -0.21
C GLY A 4 -8.86 0.73 0.54
N GLU A 5 -9.18 0.64 1.84
CA GLU A 5 -9.45 1.83 2.64
C GLU A 5 -8.18 2.66 2.82
N VAL A 6 -8.33 3.99 2.75
CA VAL A 6 -7.25 4.96 2.97
C VAL A 6 -7.40 5.51 4.39
N TRP A 7 -6.32 5.43 5.16
CA TRP A 7 -6.31 5.77 6.58
C TRP A 7 -5.15 6.70 6.93
N TRP A 8 -5.40 7.64 7.83
CA TRP A 8 -4.36 8.30 8.60
C TRP A 8 -3.94 7.40 9.74
N VAL A 9 -2.63 7.20 9.87
CA VAL A 9 -2.04 6.42 10.95
C VAL A 9 -1.10 7.26 11.77
N ASP A 10 -0.90 6.87 13.02
CA ASP A 10 0.10 7.46 13.91
C ASP A 10 1.07 6.35 14.35
N PHE A 11 2.10 6.13 13.53
CA PHE A 11 3.17 5.19 13.79
C PHE A 11 4.48 5.85 13.36
N ASP A 12 5.30 6.23 14.33
CA ASP A 12 6.44 7.17 14.21
C ASP A 12 6.01 8.61 13.89
N GLU A 13 5.36 8.82 12.74
CA GLU A 13 4.81 10.10 12.33
C GLU A 13 3.45 9.94 11.63
N ARG A 14 2.57 10.96 11.76
CA ARG A 14 1.24 10.92 11.14
C ARG A 14 1.31 10.90 9.62
N ARG A 15 0.92 9.78 9.00
CA ARG A 15 1.06 9.55 7.56
C ARG A 15 -0.18 8.85 6.98
N PRO A 16 -0.51 9.03 5.69
CA PRO A 16 -1.56 8.28 5.06
C PRO A 16 -1.05 6.91 4.59
N VAL A 17 -1.90 5.89 4.70
CA VAL A 17 -1.66 4.54 4.22
C VAL A 17 -2.89 3.99 3.50
N VAL A 18 -2.69 2.94 2.70
CA VAL A 18 -3.78 2.13 2.16
C VAL A 18 -3.71 0.73 2.76
N LEU A 19 -4.82 0.26 3.32
CA LEU A 19 -4.93 -1.10 3.83
C LEU A 19 -4.89 -2.11 2.68
N LEU A 20 -4.03 -3.12 2.81
CA LEU A 20 -3.88 -4.22 1.87
C LEU A 20 -4.67 -5.46 2.29
N SER A 21 -5.01 -5.58 3.57
CA SER A 21 -5.82 -6.68 4.08
C SER A 21 -6.88 -6.18 5.04
N GLY A 22 -7.81 -7.06 5.41
CA GLY A 22 -8.58 -6.90 6.63
C GLY A 22 -7.68 -7.05 7.87
N GLU A 23 -8.33 -7.09 9.03
CA GLU A 23 -7.66 -7.36 10.31
C GLU A 23 -7.24 -8.84 10.36
N GLU A 24 -5.94 -9.10 10.30
CA GLU A 24 -5.38 -10.44 10.45
C GLU A 24 -4.81 -10.61 11.88
N PRO A 25 -4.52 -11.83 12.35
CA PRO A 25 -3.90 -12.05 13.67
C PRO A 25 -2.59 -11.27 13.89
N GLY A 26 -1.88 -10.94 12.80
CA GLY A 26 -0.66 -10.14 12.80
C GLY A 26 -0.88 -8.62 12.65
N GLY A 27 -2.12 -8.15 12.64
CA GLY A 27 -2.49 -6.76 12.39
C GLY A 27 -2.87 -6.49 10.92
N PHE A 28 -2.92 -5.22 10.57
CA PHE A 28 -3.25 -4.76 9.23
C PHE A 28 -1.99 -4.62 8.39
N ARG A 29 -1.94 -5.30 7.25
CA ARG A 29 -0.94 -4.97 6.24
C ARG A 29 -1.37 -3.70 5.51
N ALA A 30 -0.45 -2.76 5.37
CA ALA A 30 -0.71 -1.51 4.67
C ALA A 30 0.50 -1.09 3.81
N ILE A 31 0.26 -0.18 2.88
CA ILE A 31 1.29 0.49 2.10
C ILE A 31 1.20 2.00 2.35
N GLN A 32 2.34 2.62 2.62
CA GLN A 32 2.42 4.05 2.88
C GLN A 32 2.24 4.86 1.59
N VAL A 33 1.52 5.98 1.69
CA VAL A 33 1.50 7.02 0.68
C VAL A 33 2.75 7.89 0.81
N VAL A 34 3.52 7.99 -0.27
CA VAL A 34 4.79 8.72 -0.33
C VAL A 34 4.78 9.78 -1.43
N ALA A 35 5.73 10.71 -1.41
CA ALA A 35 5.91 11.65 -2.51
C ALA A 35 6.28 10.91 -3.80
N PRO A 36 5.79 11.34 -4.98
CA PRO A 36 6.17 10.77 -6.28
C PRO A 36 7.67 10.92 -6.54
N ALA A 37 8.23 10.06 -7.39
CA ALA A 37 9.62 10.21 -7.78
C ALA A 37 9.80 11.47 -8.63
N ASN A 38 10.93 12.16 -8.45
CA ASN A 38 11.30 13.32 -9.25
C ASN A 38 12.10 12.96 -10.52
N ILE A 39 12.31 11.67 -10.74
CA ILE A 39 13.01 11.10 -11.90
C ILE A 39 12.19 9.94 -12.47
N GLU A 40 12.49 9.57 -13.71
CA GLU A 40 11.94 8.36 -14.33
C GLU A 40 12.45 7.12 -13.59
N ILE A 41 11.52 6.28 -13.15
CA ILE A 41 11.81 5.05 -12.38
C ILE A 41 11.20 3.80 -13.02
N SER A 42 10.77 3.90 -14.28
CA SER A 42 10.23 2.78 -15.05
C SER A 42 11.14 1.56 -14.99
N GLY A 43 10.52 0.44 -14.63
CA GLY A 43 11.19 -0.85 -14.44
C GLY A 43 11.92 -1.00 -13.09
N VAL A 44 12.05 0.05 -12.27
CA VAL A 44 12.56 -0.02 -10.89
C VAL A 44 11.41 -0.12 -9.89
N ALA A 45 10.35 0.65 -10.11
CA ALA A 45 9.13 0.58 -9.31
C ALA A 45 7.91 1.01 -10.15
N VAL A 46 6.72 0.64 -9.68
CA VAL A 46 5.43 1.14 -10.16
C VAL A 46 4.89 2.13 -9.13
N GLU A 47 4.37 3.26 -9.61
CA GLU A 47 3.70 4.27 -8.79
C GLU A 47 2.22 4.35 -9.13
N VAL A 48 1.36 4.09 -8.13
CA VAL A 48 -0.09 4.26 -8.24
C VAL A 48 -0.48 5.56 -7.57
N ALA A 49 -1.00 6.52 -8.34
CA ALA A 49 -1.30 7.87 -7.85
C ALA A 49 -2.53 7.88 -6.93
N VAL A 50 -2.44 8.57 -5.80
CA VAL A 50 -3.52 8.79 -4.83
C VAL A 50 -3.60 10.26 -4.44
N GLY A 51 -4.78 10.75 -4.07
CA GLY A 51 -4.96 12.15 -3.69
C GLY A 51 -6.37 12.48 -3.27
N ALA A 52 -6.86 13.64 -3.70
CA ALA A 52 -8.19 14.15 -3.35
C ALA A 52 -9.35 13.17 -3.60
N PRO A 53 -9.37 12.36 -4.69
CA PRO A 53 -10.42 11.36 -4.89
C PRO A 53 -10.47 10.27 -3.80
N GLU A 54 -9.34 10.01 -3.14
CA GLU A 54 -9.19 9.06 -2.04
C GLU A 54 -9.30 9.72 -0.65
N GLY A 55 -9.67 11.02 -0.61
CA GLY A 55 -9.85 11.78 0.63
C GLY A 55 -8.58 12.42 1.19
N LEU A 56 -7.47 12.41 0.45
CA LEU A 56 -6.22 13.01 0.90
C LEU A 56 -6.15 14.51 0.53
N PRO A 57 -5.65 15.37 1.45
CA PRO A 57 -5.51 16.80 1.19
C PRO A 57 -4.35 17.12 0.22
N LEU A 58 -3.37 16.21 0.11
CA LEU A 58 -2.22 16.31 -0.78
C LEU A 58 -2.09 15.05 -1.62
N GLY A 59 -1.66 15.20 -2.86
CA GLY A 59 -1.37 14.08 -3.76
C GLY A 59 -0.10 13.34 -3.37
N GLY A 60 -0.06 12.04 -3.67
CA GLY A 60 1.08 11.15 -3.46
C GLY A 60 0.96 9.90 -4.30
N VAL A 61 1.81 8.91 -4.01
CA VAL A 61 1.82 7.63 -4.71
C VAL A 61 1.96 6.47 -3.73
N LEU A 62 1.39 5.33 -4.10
CA LEU A 62 1.78 4.03 -3.58
C LEU A 62 2.91 3.51 -4.46
N ARG A 63 4.09 3.27 -3.89
CA ARG A 63 5.26 2.84 -4.65
C ARG A 63 5.58 1.37 -4.35
N VAL A 64 5.50 0.54 -5.38
CA VAL A 64 5.82 -0.89 -5.32
C VAL A 64 7.10 -1.16 -6.10
N ALA A 65 8.15 -1.61 -5.40
CA ALA A 65 9.44 -1.90 -6.03
C ALA A 65 9.36 -3.17 -6.90
N LEU A 66 9.99 -3.13 -8.06
CA LEU A 66 10.11 -4.27 -8.97
C LEU A 66 11.42 -5.03 -8.70
N PRO A 67 11.42 -6.37 -8.73
CA PRO A 67 12.61 -7.17 -8.50
C PRO A 67 13.62 -6.92 -9.62
N ARG A 68 14.89 -6.71 -9.23
CA ARG A 68 16.01 -6.55 -10.17
C ARG A 68 17.26 -7.27 -9.66
N PRO A 69 18.02 -7.96 -10.55
CA PRO A 69 19.30 -8.53 -10.18
C PRO A 69 20.23 -7.48 -9.56
N GLY A 70 20.78 -7.79 -8.38
CA GLY A 70 21.72 -6.92 -7.68
C GLY A 70 21.09 -5.76 -6.90
N LEU A 71 19.76 -5.65 -6.83
CA LEU A 71 19.06 -4.66 -6.02
C LEU A 71 18.13 -5.33 -5.01
N VAL A 72 18.07 -4.79 -3.79
CA VAL A 72 17.07 -5.18 -2.79
C VAL A 72 15.83 -4.30 -3.01
N PRO A 73 14.65 -4.89 -3.26
CA PRO A 73 13.43 -4.11 -3.43
C PRO A 73 13.00 -3.49 -2.10
N CYS A 74 12.91 -2.16 -2.06
CA CYS A 74 12.40 -1.42 -0.90
C CYS A 74 10.98 -0.94 -1.19
N THR A 75 9.99 -1.73 -0.79
CA THR A 75 8.58 -1.34 -0.83
C THR A 75 8.18 -0.74 0.52
N TRP A 76 7.37 0.31 0.51
CA TRP A 76 6.89 1.02 1.72
C TRP A 76 5.75 0.27 2.43
N LEU A 77 5.93 -1.04 2.63
CA LEU A 77 4.98 -1.89 3.37
C LEU A 77 5.17 -1.71 4.87
N VAL A 78 4.06 -1.63 5.58
CA VAL A 78 4.02 -1.55 7.04
C VAL A 78 2.97 -2.51 7.58
N THR A 79 3.19 -2.98 8.81
CA THR A 79 2.20 -3.72 9.58
C THR A 79 1.75 -2.84 10.72
N LEU A 80 0.44 -2.67 10.86
CA LEU A 80 -0.19 -1.76 11.80
C LEU A 80 -1.08 -2.52 12.76
N THR A 81 -1.16 -2.04 13.99
CA THR A 81 -2.18 -2.44 14.94
C THR A 81 -3.44 -1.62 14.74
N ARG A 82 -4.53 -2.06 15.38
CA ARG A 82 -5.79 -1.29 15.46
C ARG A 82 -5.57 0.11 16.04
N ALA A 83 -4.66 0.26 17.01
CA ALA A 83 -4.41 1.51 17.70
C ALA A 83 -3.68 2.55 16.84
N ASP A 84 -2.91 2.09 15.85
CA ASP A 84 -2.20 2.98 14.93
C ASP A 84 -3.15 3.66 13.92
N LEU A 85 -4.34 3.09 13.67
CA LEU A 85 -5.33 3.60 12.72
C LEU A 85 -6.21 4.68 13.36
N ILE A 86 -6.00 5.94 12.98
CA ILE A 86 -6.62 7.10 13.62
C ILE A 86 -7.91 7.52 12.92
N GLU A 87 -7.86 7.76 11.61
CA GLU A 87 -8.96 8.37 10.86
C GLU A 87 -9.03 7.80 9.45
N LYS A 88 -10.19 7.29 9.04
CA LYS A 88 -10.44 6.90 7.65
C LYS A 88 -10.58 8.14 6.79
N ALA A 89 -9.70 8.31 5.81
CA ALA A 89 -9.75 9.40 4.84
C ALA A 89 -10.68 9.08 3.66
N GLY A 90 -10.70 7.82 3.21
CA GLY A 90 -11.48 7.42 2.05
C GLY A 90 -11.23 5.96 1.65
N SER A 91 -11.32 5.67 0.36
CA SER A 91 -11.07 4.34 -0.20
C SER A 91 -10.63 4.45 -1.66
N LEU A 92 -9.79 3.52 -2.10
CA LEU A 92 -9.46 3.36 -3.51
C LEU A 92 -10.72 2.96 -4.31
N SER A 93 -10.83 3.48 -5.53
CA SER A 93 -11.79 2.96 -6.49
C SER A 93 -11.40 1.54 -6.93
N PRO A 94 -12.35 0.72 -7.44
CA PRO A 94 -12.02 -0.62 -7.94
C PRO A 94 -10.93 -0.62 -9.03
N ALA A 95 -10.94 0.39 -9.91
CA ALA A 95 -9.93 0.54 -10.95
C ALA A 95 -8.53 0.74 -10.35
N LYS A 96 -8.41 1.61 -9.35
CA LYS A 96 -7.13 1.92 -8.71
C LYS A 96 -6.63 0.79 -7.81
N LEU A 97 -7.53 0.05 -7.19
CA LEU A 97 -7.18 -1.19 -6.50
C LEU A 97 -6.61 -2.22 -7.48
N GLY A 98 -7.18 -2.32 -8.69
CA GLY A 98 -6.65 -3.16 -9.76
C GLY A 98 -5.26 -2.74 -10.26
N GLU A 99 -4.97 -1.44 -10.34
CA GLU A 99 -3.61 -0.94 -10.64
C GLU A 99 -2.60 -1.37 -9.56
N LEU A 100 -3.01 -1.30 -8.29
CA LEU A 100 -2.18 -1.73 -7.17
C LEU A 100 -1.96 -3.26 -7.15
N ASP A 101 -3.00 -4.03 -7.46
CA ASP A 101 -2.91 -5.48 -7.61
C ASP A 101 -1.92 -5.88 -8.71
N GLU A 102 -1.95 -5.20 -9.85
CA GLU A 102 -1.00 -5.43 -10.93
C GLU A 102 0.43 -5.06 -10.52
N ALA A 103 0.61 -3.95 -9.81
CA ALA A 103 1.92 -3.56 -9.30
C ALA A 103 2.51 -4.63 -8.36
N PHE A 104 1.69 -5.19 -7.47
CA PHE A 104 2.12 -6.28 -6.58
C PHE A 104 2.46 -7.55 -7.35
N ARG A 105 1.65 -7.93 -8.34
CA ARG A 105 1.93 -9.08 -9.21
C ARG A 105 3.27 -8.93 -9.93
N LEU A 106 3.53 -7.77 -10.53
CA LEU A 106 4.79 -7.47 -11.21
C LEU A 106 6.00 -7.48 -10.26
N SER A 107 5.78 -7.16 -8.97
CA SER A 107 6.84 -7.19 -7.96
C SER A 107 7.19 -8.60 -7.44
N GLY A 108 6.40 -9.62 -7.79
CA GLY A 108 6.51 -10.95 -7.20
C GLY A 108 6.03 -11.02 -5.74
N LEU A 109 5.48 -9.93 -5.21
CA LEU A 109 4.76 -9.89 -3.93
C LEU A 109 3.32 -10.33 -4.20
N GLU A 110 3.12 -11.57 -4.67
CA GLU A 110 1.77 -12.12 -4.75
C GLU A 110 1.13 -12.12 -3.37
N GLN A 111 -0.13 -11.71 -3.31
CA GLN A 111 -0.91 -11.83 -2.10
C GLN A 111 -1.23 -13.31 -1.92
N VAL A 112 -0.53 -13.96 -0.99
CA VAL A 112 -1.04 -15.18 -0.38
C VAL A 112 -2.28 -14.78 0.41
N ASP A 113 -3.44 -14.93 -0.22
CA ASP A 113 -4.69 -15.04 0.52
C ASP A 113 -4.51 -16.15 1.54
N ALA A 114 -4.85 -15.87 2.80
CA ALA A 114 -4.81 -16.83 3.90
C ALA A 114 -5.95 -17.87 3.75
N ALA A 115 -5.98 -18.57 2.62
CA ALA A 115 -6.84 -19.70 2.33
C ALA A 115 -5.96 -20.91 1.97
N GLY A 116 -5.17 -21.39 2.92
CA GLY A 116 -4.27 -22.52 2.67
C GLY A 116 -3.30 -22.83 3.80
N ALA A 117 -3.77 -22.96 5.03
CA ALA A 117 -3.00 -23.57 6.11
C ALA A 117 -3.91 -24.33 7.07
N ASP A 118 -4.65 -25.31 6.53
CA ASP A 118 -5.09 -26.48 7.29
C ASP A 118 -4.58 -27.71 6.52
N GLY A 119 -3.55 -28.35 7.07
CA GLY A 119 -2.99 -29.62 6.65
C GLY A 119 -2.63 -30.43 7.88
#